data_AF-A0A7V3BRN3-F1
#
_entry.id   AF-A0A7V3BRN3-F1
#
_cell.length_a   1.000
_cell.length_b   1.000
_cell.length_c   1.000
_cell.angle_alpha   90.00
_cell.angle_beta   90.00
_cell.angle_gamma   90.00
#
_symmetry.space_group_name_H-M   'P 1'
#
loop_
_entity.id
_entity.type
_entity.pdbx_description
1 polymer ?
#
loop_
_entity_poly.entity_id
_entity_poly.type
_entity_poly.pdbx_seq_one_letter_code
_entity_poly.pdbx_strand_id
1 'polypeptide(L)' 'MSEYARPEMLVSTEWLAQHLHDPGLRIVEVDVDTSAYEQGHIPGAVGWNWQTQLCDQLRRDILTKEQFEQLMHESGI' A
#
# COMPACT_ATOMS: atom_id res chain seq x y z
N MET A 1 16.04 18.47 7.49
CA MET A 1 15.03 17.56 8.08
C MET A 1 13.70 18.27 7.93
N SER A 2 12.71 17.65 7.27
CA SER A 2 11.59 18.35 6.64
C SER A 2 10.76 19.20 7.61
N GLU A 3 10.32 20.38 7.14
CA GLU A 3 9.37 21.28 7.84
C GLU A 3 7.91 20.76 7.78
N TYR A 4 7.71 19.44 7.74
CA TYR A 4 6.35 18.88 7.75
C TYR A 4 5.78 18.89 9.17
N ALA A 5 4.47 19.09 9.31
CA ALA A 5 3.78 19.05 10.59
C ALA A 5 3.87 17.67 11.28
N ARG A 6 4.06 16.60 10.49
CA ARG A 6 4.22 15.20 10.93
C ARG A 6 5.30 14.51 10.11
N PRO A 7 6.59 14.76 10.38
CA PRO A 7 7.69 14.20 9.60
C PRO A 7 7.76 12.67 9.67
N GLU A 8 7.19 12.04 10.71
CA GLU A 8 7.13 10.59 10.89
C GLU A 8 6.24 9.85 9.88
N MET A 9 5.38 10.57 9.14
CA MET A 9 4.46 9.98 8.15
C MET A 9 5.09 9.78 6.76
N LEU A 10 6.31 10.29 6.54
CA LEU A 10 7.01 10.19 5.26
C LEU A 10 8.41 9.63 5.47
N VAL A 11 8.74 8.58 4.75
CA VAL A 11 10.08 7.95 4.77
C VAL A 11 10.82 8.23 3.47
N SER A 12 12.15 8.26 3.52
CA SER A 12 12.97 8.33 2.32
C SER A 12 13.13 6.95 1.68
N THR A 13 13.50 6.91 0.39
CA THR A 13 13.84 5.67 -0.31
C THR A 13 15.03 4.96 0.34
N GLU A 14 16.03 5.72 0.81
CA GLU A 14 17.17 5.18 1.56
C GLU A 14 16.74 4.52 2.87
N TRP A 15 15.86 5.17 3.63
CA TRP A 15 15.32 4.57 4.85
C TRP A 15 14.60 3.26 4.53
N LEU A 16 13.73 3.25 3.51
CA LEU A 16 13.01 2.05 3.13
C LEU A 16 13.95 0.91 2.72
N ALA A 17 14.98 1.21 1.91
CA ALA A 17 15.98 0.23 1.49
C ALA A 17 16.70 -0.43 2.67
N GLN A 18 16.93 0.31 3.76
CA GLN A 18 17.57 -0.20 4.98
C GLN A 18 16.65 -1.05 5.87
N HIS A 19 15.32 -0.90 5.74
CA HIS A 19 14.32 -1.54 6.63
C HIS A 19 13.46 -2.59 5.91
N LEU A 20 13.81 -2.98 4.66
CA LEU A 20 13.02 -3.92 3.83
C LEU A 20 12.69 -5.27 4.49
N HIS A 21 13.42 -5.66 5.53
CA HIS A 21 13.30 -6.95 6.20
C HIS A 21 12.83 -6.86 7.64
N ASP A 22 12.39 -5.69 8.08
CA ASP A 22 11.91 -5.51 9.45
C ASP A 22 10.60 -6.29 9.68
N PRO A 23 10.50 -7.10 10.75
CA PRO A 23 9.39 -8.04 10.96
C PRO A 23 8.03 -7.38 11.30
N GLY A 24 7.90 -6.07 11.17
CA GLY A 24 6.65 -5.32 11.34
C GLY A 24 6.39 -4.31 10.23
N LEU A 25 7.16 -4.34 9.13
CA LEU A 25 6.99 -3.45 7.99
C LEU A 25 6.30 -4.19 6.85
N ARG A 26 5.21 -3.62 6.34
CA ARG A 26 4.56 -4.06 5.11
C ARG A 26 4.56 -2.92 4.10
N ILE A 27 4.95 -3.25 2.87
CA ILE A 27 5.02 -2.31 1.75
C ILE A 27 3.84 -2.59 0.83
N VAL A 28 3.11 -1.54 0.45
CA VAL A 28 1.97 -1.63 -0.45
C VAL A 28 2.22 -0.70 -1.63
N GLU A 29 2.16 -1.23 -2.84
CA GLU A 29 2.16 -0.45 -4.07
C GLU A 29 0.71 -0.25 -4.52
N VAL A 30 0.34 1.00 -4.81
CA VAL A 30 -1.00 1.37 -5.28
C VAL A 30 -0.83 2.27 -6.50
N ASP A 31 -1.37 1.85 -7.63
CA ASP A 31 -1.27 2.59 -8.89
C ASP A 31 -2.62 2.60 -9.63
N VAL A 32 -2.80 3.61 -10.48
CA VAL A 32 -3.86 3.66 -11.49
C VAL A 32 -3.61 2.63 -12.59
N ASP A 33 -2.35 2.43 -13.00
CA ASP A 33 -1.94 1.36 -13.91
C ASP A 33 -1.35 0.19 -13.12
N THR A 34 -2.19 -0.79 -12.80
CA THR A 34 -1.75 -1.94 -12.01
C THR A 34 -0.82 -2.89 -12.76
N SER A 35 -0.60 -2.69 -14.07
CA SER A 35 0.38 -3.49 -14.80
C SER A 35 1.82 -3.14 -14.45
N ALA A 36 2.07 -1.98 -13.83
CA ALA A 36 3.40 -1.57 -13.37
C ALA A 36 3.97 -2.55 -12.33
N TYR A 37 3.13 -2.96 -11.36
CA TYR A 37 3.52 -3.93 -10.34
C TYR A 37 4.05 -5.23 -10.95
N GLU A 38 3.36 -5.77 -11.96
CA GLU A 38 3.76 -7.02 -12.63
C GLU A 38 5.07 -6.89 -13.44
N GLN A 39 5.41 -5.67 -13.87
CA GLN A 39 6.67 -5.40 -14.59
C GLN A 39 7.86 -5.31 -13.63
N GLY A 40 7.61 -4.94 -12.37
CA GLY A 40 8.61 -4.92 -11.30
C GLY A 40 8.18 -4.01 -10.16
N HIS A 41 8.42 -4.48 -8.94
CA HIS A 41 8.03 -3.79 -7.70
C HIS A 41 9.09 -3.97 -6.62
N ILE A 42 8.95 -3.22 -5.52
CA ILE A 42 9.84 -3.33 -4.35
C ILE A 42 9.74 -4.75 -3.76
N PRO A 43 10.86 -5.43 -3.45
CA PRO A 43 10.83 -6.78 -2.88
C PRO A 43 9.94 -6.88 -1.63
N GLY A 44 9.01 -7.83 -1.64
CA GLY A 44 8.08 -8.06 -0.52
C GLY A 44 6.90 -7.10 -0.45
N ALA A 45 6.75 -6.16 -1.39
CA ALA A 45 5.55 -5.35 -1.51
C ALA A 45 4.34 -6.20 -1.93
N VAL A 46 3.14 -5.69 -1.64
CA VAL A 46 1.88 -6.17 -2.23
C VAL A 46 1.28 -5.10 -3.12
N GLY A 47 0.75 -5.50 -4.26
CA GLY A 47 0.04 -4.59 -5.16
C GLY A 47 -1.44 -4.52 -4.79
N TRP A 48 -1.99 -3.32 -4.64
CA TRP A 48 -3.43 -3.08 -4.56
C TRP A 48 -3.93 -2.33 -5.79
N ASN A 49 -5.00 -2.86 -6.38
CA ASN A 49 -5.76 -2.18 -7.41
C ASN A 49 -6.77 -1.22 -6.77
N TRP A 50 -6.55 0.08 -6.98
CA TRP A 50 -7.39 1.11 -6.37
C TRP A 50 -8.86 1.04 -6.80
N GLN A 51 -9.13 0.62 -8.03
CA GLN A 51 -10.47 0.58 -8.57
C GLN A 51 -11.24 -0.66 -8.11
N THR A 52 -10.60 -1.83 -8.07
CA THR A 52 -11.30 -3.10 -7.77
C THR A 52 -11.23 -3.50 -6.30
N GLN A 53 -10.23 -3.03 -5.55
CA GLN A 53 -10.02 -3.43 -4.15
C GLN A 53 -10.33 -2.30 -3.16
N LEU A 54 -10.12 -1.03 -3.54
CA LEU A 54 -10.30 0.10 -2.61
C LEU A 54 -11.63 0.85 -2.79
N CYS A 55 -12.41 0.50 -3.81
CA CYS A 55 -13.67 1.15 -4.15
C CYS A 55 -14.84 0.17 -4.11
N ASP A 56 -16.04 0.66 -3.83
CA ASP A 56 -17.28 -0.09 -4.03
C ASP A 56 -17.50 -0.31 -5.54
N GLN A 57 -17.88 -1.53 -5.93
CA GLN A 57 -17.99 -1.92 -7.34
C GLN A 57 -19.34 -1.55 -8.00
N LEU A 58 -20.28 -1.02 -7.22
CA LEU A 58 -21.63 -0.66 -7.68
C LEU A 58 -21.94 0.81 -7.41
N ARG A 59 -21.52 1.32 -6.25
CA ARG A 59 -21.74 2.69 -5.81
C ARG A 59 -20.47 3.49 -6.01
N ARG A 60 -20.61 4.80 -6.21
CA ARG A 60 -19.48 5.72 -6.22
C ARG A 60 -19.06 6.01 -4.78
N ASP A 61 -18.43 5.03 -4.15
CA ASP A 61 -18.00 5.05 -2.76
C ASP A 61 -16.74 4.18 -2.57
N ILE A 62 -16.16 4.22 -1.37
CA ILE A 62 -15.06 3.33 -0.98
C ILE A 62 -15.58 1.95 -0.54
N LEU A 63 -14.67 0.98 -0.45
CA LEU A 63 -14.98 -0.34 0.10
C LEU A 63 -15.56 -0.28 1.53
N THR A 64 -16.36 -1.28 1.91
CA THR A 64 -16.90 -1.37 3.28
C THR A 64 -15.82 -1.76 4.29
N LYS A 65 -16.13 -1.59 5.58
CA LYS A 65 -15.26 -2.03 6.68
C LYS A 65 -14.89 -3.51 6.55
N GLU A 66 -15.85 -4.38 6.26
CA GLU A 66 -15.64 -5.83 6.16
C GLU A 66 -14.75 -6.18 4.97
N GLN A 67 -14.93 -5.47 3.85
CA GLN A 67 -14.07 -5.62 2.67
C GLN A 67 -12.64 -5.16 2.96
N PHE A 68 -12.46 -4.08 3.72
CA PHE A 68 -11.14 -3.61 4.13
C PHE A 68 -10.46 -4.58 5.11
N GLU A 69 -11.20 -5.10 6.10
CA GLU A 69 -10.69 -6.13 7.02
C GLU A 69 -10.21 -7.37 6.25
N GLN A 70 -10.97 -7.80 5.24
CA GLN A 70 -10.57 -8.90 4.37
C GLN A 70 -9.32 -8.57 3.55
N LEU A 71 -9.25 -7.38 2.95
CA LEU A 71 -8.09 -6.93 2.17
C LEU A 71 -6.81 -6.87 3.02
N MET A 72 -6.90 -6.38 4.26
CA MET A 72 -5.77 -6.38 5.20
C MET A 72 -5.31 -7.81 5.48
N HIS A 73 -6.25 -8.69 5.83
CA HIS A 73 -5.97 -10.10 6.13
C HIS A 73 -5.26 -10.81 4.97
N GLU A 74 -5.77 -10.66 3.74
CA GLU A 74 -5.16 -11.24 2.52
C GLU A 74 -3.79 -10.64 2.22
N SER A 75 -3.57 -9.38 2.60
CA SER A 75 -2.30 -8.66 2.41
C SER A 75 -1.26 -8.97 3.49
N GLY A 76 -1.64 -9.68 4.54
CA GLY A 76 -0.80 -9.94 5.72
C GLY A 76 -0.64 -8.73 6.63
N ILE A 77 -1.68 -7.87 6.71
CA ILE A 77 -1.78 -6.68 7.57
C ILE A 77 -2.84 -6.91 8.65
#